data_AF-A0A239VKP6-F1
#
_entry.id   AF-A0A239VKP6-F1
#
_cell.length_a   1.000
_cell.length_b   1.000
_cell.length_c   1.000
_cell.angle_alpha   90.00
_cell.angle_beta   90.00
_cell.angle_gamma   90.00
#
_symmetry.space_group_name_H-M   'P 1'
#
loop_
_entity.id
_entity.type
_entity.pdbx_description
1 polymer ?
#
loop_
_entity_poly.entity_id
_entity_poly.type
_entity_poly.pdbx_seq_one_letter_code
_entity_poly.pdbx_strand_id
1 'polypeptide(L)'
;MTNQSTSDSASAPSSQALVPDSQGGTSAAKKPWFTARDLITVGIFGAIYAVLNYVFGMLGMFGPLVWLLSVPPAIIINGITFVLFYKRVRKPGMIFLFSLILSIVFVLHGGALLGAIATPIVAFIVEFVARAGDYRTRASAIASYTLFGLTAFTPFVPILLNADTYFQTPAWQAMGPEFIAAAQQVFTVPMLLGLAVACPVSGFLGGLLGTAVVRKHFQRAGLA
;
A
#
# COMPACT_ATOMS: atom_id res chain seq x y z
N MET A 1 -34.19 37.10 92.99
CA MET A 1 -35.27 36.61 92.10
C MET A 1 -34.59 36.11 90.84
N THR A 2 -34.37 34.79 90.75
CA THR A 2 -34.97 33.86 89.74
C THR A 2 -34.47 34.16 88.32
N ASN A 3 -34.00 33.24 87.47
CA ASN A 3 -33.72 31.80 87.48
C ASN A 3 -33.12 31.48 86.07
N GLN A 4 -32.62 30.25 85.87
CA GLN A 4 -32.42 29.56 84.57
C GLN A 4 -31.29 30.07 83.65
N SER A 5 -30.64 29.28 82.80
CA SER A 5 -30.34 27.85 82.57
C SER A 5 -29.67 27.79 81.18
N THR A 6 -29.09 26.65 80.79
CA THR A 6 -28.57 26.31 79.44
C THR A 6 -27.16 26.81 79.14
N SER A 7 -26.27 26.09 78.48
CA SER A 7 -26.13 24.66 78.15
C SER A 7 -24.76 24.51 77.46
N ASP A 8 -24.10 23.40 77.72
CA ASP A 8 -23.14 22.67 76.88
C ASP A 8 -22.58 23.31 75.59
N SER A 9 -21.25 23.27 75.46
CA SER A 9 -20.67 22.43 74.41
C SER A 9 -19.21 22.10 74.74
N ALA A 10 -19.04 20.85 75.17
CA ALA A 10 -17.78 20.18 75.34
C ALA A 10 -17.04 20.02 73.99
N SER A 11 -15.74 20.26 74.05
CA SER A 11 -14.72 19.80 73.12
C SER A 11 -14.75 18.29 72.92
N ALA A 12 -14.87 17.83 71.67
CA ALA A 12 -14.49 16.48 71.26
C ALA A 12 -13.84 16.51 69.86
N PRO A 13 -12.76 15.73 69.63
CA PRO A 13 -11.99 15.75 68.38
C PRO A 13 -12.70 14.93 67.30
N SER A 14 -12.83 15.51 66.11
CA SER A 14 -13.42 14.84 64.95
C SER A 14 -12.50 13.73 64.45
N SER A 15 -12.99 12.50 64.57
CA SER A 15 -12.44 11.26 64.01
C SER A 15 -11.96 11.43 62.58
N GLN A 16 -10.73 10.97 62.35
CA GLN A 16 -10.19 10.63 61.04
C GLN A 16 -11.10 9.60 60.37
N ALA A 17 -11.84 10.03 59.35
CA ALA A 17 -12.46 9.13 58.40
C ALA A 17 -11.45 8.89 57.26
N LEU A 18 -10.94 7.65 57.24
CA LEU A 18 -10.12 7.04 56.21
C LEU A 18 -10.79 7.19 54.82
N VAL A 19 -10.33 8.13 54.01
CA VAL A 19 -10.68 8.18 52.58
C VAL A 19 -9.84 7.09 51.88
N PRO A 20 -10.45 6.12 51.19
CA PRO A 20 -9.68 5.15 50.42
C PRO A 20 -9.04 5.84 49.23
N ASP A 21 -7.73 5.64 49.06
CA ASP A 21 -7.02 5.96 47.83
C ASP A 21 -7.73 5.30 46.65
N SER A 22 -8.51 6.08 45.91
CA SER A 22 -8.98 5.69 44.58
C SER A 22 -7.75 5.62 43.69
N GLN A 23 -7.23 4.40 43.55
CA GLN A 23 -6.14 4.08 42.65
C GLN A 23 -6.45 4.64 41.27
N GLY A 24 -5.73 5.71 40.91
CA GLY A 24 -5.57 6.17 39.54
C GLY A 24 -4.85 5.08 38.77
N GLY A 25 -5.59 4.08 38.31
CA GLY A 25 -5.14 3.16 37.29
C GLY A 25 -4.82 3.98 36.05
N THR A 26 -3.53 4.28 35.86
CA THR A 26 -3.00 4.69 34.57
C THR A 26 -3.33 3.57 33.60
N SER A 27 -4.48 3.68 32.94
CA SER A 27 -4.80 2.90 31.75
C SER A 27 -3.65 3.16 30.79
N ALA A 28 -2.74 2.18 30.71
CA ALA A 28 -1.64 2.20 29.77
C ALA A 28 -2.27 2.29 28.38
N ALA A 29 -2.39 3.52 27.87
CA ALA A 29 -2.99 3.80 26.58
C ALA A 29 -2.24 2.96 25.55
N LYS A 30 -2.90 1.91 25.02
CA LYS A 30 -2.32 1.06 24.00
C LYS A 30 -1.86 1.96 22.87
N LYS A 31 -0.54 2.04 22.66
CA LYS A 31 0.03 2.82 21.57
C LYS A 31 -0.62 2.32 20.26
N PRO A 32 -1.36 3.16 19.52
CA PRO A 32 -2.10 2.69 18.37
C PRO A 32 -1.10 2.14 17.35
N TRP A 33 -1.36 0.90 16.90
CA TRP A 33 -0.50 0.17 15.96
C TRP A 33 -0.26 0.98 14.69
N PHE A 34 -1.31 1.65 14.21
CA PHE A 34 -1.29 2.64 13.13
C PHE A 34 -1.53 4.05 13.65
N THR A 35 -0.68 4.99 13.24
CA THR A 35 -0.88 6.42 13.56
C THR A 35 -1.57 7.09 12.37
N ALA A 36 -2.42 8.10 12.61
CA ALA A 36 -3.08 8.86 11.55
C ALA A 36 -2.08 9.39 10.49
N ARG A 37 -0.89 9.81 10.95
CA ARG A 37 0.22 10.22 10.08
C ARG A 37 0.67 9.14 9.10
N ASP A 38 0.66 7.88 9.52
CA ASP A 38 1.10 6.78 8.67
C ASP A 38 0.03 6.48 7.61
N LEU A 39 -1.26 6.54 7.97
CA LEU A 39 -2.37 6.41 7.02
C LEU A 39 -2.33 7.52 5.97
N ILE A 40 -2.13 8.77 6.39
CA ILE A 40 -1.97 9.91 5.47
C ILE A 40 -0.79 9.67 4.52
N THR A 41 0.33 9.17 5.04
CA THR A 41 1.51 8.85 4.24
C THR A 41 1.21 7.77 3.20
N VAL A 42 0.55 6.68 3.59
CA VAL A 42 0.13 5.61 2.66
C VAL A 42 -0.78 6.20 1.59
N GLY A 43 -1.76 7.02 1.97
CA GLY A 43 -2.70 7.65 1.04
C GLY A 43 -2.00 8.53 0.00
N ILE A 44 -1.07 9.39 0.44
CA ILE A 44 -0.32 10.28 -0.45
C ILE A 44 0.54 9.47 -1.44
N PHE A 45 1.34 8.52 -0.96
CA PHE A 45 2.16 7.70 -1.85
C PHE A 45 1.31 6.80 -2.75
N GLY A 46 0.17 6.32 -2.25
CA GLY A 46 -0.78 5.53 -3.02
C GLY A 46 -1.39 6.34 -4.15
N ALA A 47 -1.78 7.59 -3.88
CA ALA A 47 -2.28 8.51 -4.90
C ALA A 47 -1.22 8.80 -5.97
N ILE A 48 0.02 9.09 -5.57
CA ILE A 48 1.13 9.32 -6.52
C ILE A 48 1.34 8.08 -7.39
N TYR A 49 1.39 6.89 -6.78
CA TYR A 49 1.55 5.63 -7.50
C TYR A 49 0.40 5.39 -8.47
N ALA A 50 -0.84 5.62 -8.04
CA ALA A 50 -2.03 5.45 -8.87
C ALA A 50 -2.01 6.40 -10.07
N VAL A 51 -1.64 7.67 -9.88
CA VAL A 51 -1.52 8.65 -10.98
C VAL A 51 -0.44 8.20 -11.98
N LEU A 52 0.73 7.76 -11.52
CA LEU A 52 1.76 7.23 -12.40
C LEU A 52 1.23 6.04 -13.20
N ASN A 53 0.58 5.09 -12.53
CA ASN A 53 0.02 3.91 -13.19
C ASN A 53 -1.06 4.29 -14.21
N TYR A 54 -1.88 5.31 -13.92
CA TYR A 54 -2.89 5.82 -14.84
C TYR A 54 -2.25 6.45 -16.09
N VAL A 55 -1.20 7.28 -15.94
CA VAL A 55 -0.48 7.89 -17.07
C VAL A 55 0.09 6.82 -18.01
N PHE A 56 0.70 5.76 -17.47
CA PHE A 56 1.21 4.65 -18.28
C PHE A 56 0.09 3.76 -18.86
N GLY A 57 -1.02 3.62 -18.13
CA GLY A 57 -2.21 2.90 -18.60
C GLY A 57 -2.87 3.59 -19.79
N MET A 58 -2.91 4.92 -19.82
CA MET A 58 -3.42 5.71 -20.94
C MET A 58 -2.64 5.47 -22.24
N LEU A 59 -1.34 5.12 -22.16
CA LEU A 59 -0.57 4.74 -23.34
C LEU A 59 -1.13 3.47 -24.01
N GLY A 60 -1.83 2.62 -23.28
CA GLY A 60 -2.49 1.44 -23.83
C GLY A 60 -3.63 1.76 -24.81
N MET A 61 -4.17 2.99 -24.78
CA MET A 61 -5.21 3.42 -25.71
C MET A 61 -4.70 3.49 -27.17
N PHE A 62 -3.38 3.68 -27.37
CA PHE A 62 -2.77 3.66 -28.70
C PHE A 62 -2.66 2.25 -29.30
N GLY A 63 -2.84 1.21 -28.49
CA GLY A 63 -2.89 -0.16 -28.95
C GLY A 63 -2.42 -1.18 -27.90
N PRO A 64 -2.82 -2.46 -28.03
CA PRO A 64 -2.43 -3.52 -27.10
C PRO A 64 -0.91 -3.73 -27.00
N LEU A 65 -0.18 -3.54 -28.10
CA LEU A 65 1.28 -3.64 -28.09
C LEU A 65 1.93 -2.51 -27.29
N VAL A 66 1.45 -1.29 -27.46
CA VAL A 66 1.94 -0.12 -26.70
C VAL A 66 1.65 -0.31 -25.21
N TRP A 67 0.50 -0.92 -24.88
CA TRP A 67 0.17 -1.26 -23.50
C TRP A 67 1.19 -2.22 -22.87
N LEU A 68 1.57 -3.30 -23.57
CA LEU A 68 2.58 -4.23 -23.06
C LEU A 68 3.94 -3.56 -22.87
N LEU A 69 4.35 -2.73 -23.83
CA LEU A 69 5.63 -2.02 -23.79
C LEU A 69 5.64 -0.91 -22.72
N SER A 70 4.49 -0.38 -22.32
CA SER A 70 4.41 0.64 -21.27
C SER A 70 4.51 0.08 -19.85
N VAL A 71 4.25 -1.21 -19.64
CA VAL A 71 4.30 -1.84 -18.30
C VAL A 71 5.70 -1.82 -17.68
N PRO A 72 6.78 -2.29 -18.34
CA PRO A 72 8.14 -2.24 -17.78
C PRO A 72 8.60 -0.84 -17.31
N PRO A 73 8.51 0.23 -18.13
CA PRO A 73 8.92 1.56 -17.69
C PRO A 73 8.03 2.11 -16.57
N ALA A 74 6.73 1.78 -16.57
CA ALA A 74 5.83 2.14 -15.47
C ALA A 74 6.30 1.55 -14.13
N ILE A 75 6.71 0.29 -14.12
CA ILE A 75 7.26 -0.38 -12.94
C ILE A 75 8.59 0.27 -12.54
N ILE A 76 9.47 0.61 -13.47
CA ILE A 76 10.76 1.23 -13.11
C ILE A 76 10.55 2.57 -12.40
N ILE A 77 9.66 3.42 -12.95
CA ILE A 77 9.37 4.76 -12.42
C ILE A 77 8.65 4.67 -11.07
N ASN A 78 7.66 3.80 -10.95
CA ASN A 78 6.95 3.56 -9.69
C ASN A 78 7.86 3.02 -8.57
N GLY A 79 9.00 2.42 -8.91
CA GLY A 79 9.97 1.93 -7.93
C GLY A 79 10.53 3.04 -7.04
N ILE A 80 10.66 4.25 -7.57
CA ILE A 80 11.09 5.42 -6.79
C ILE A 80 10.03 5.74 -5.72
N THR A 81 8.76 5.83 -6.12
CA THR A 81 7.62 6.10 -5.23
C THR A 81 7.50 5.03 -4.15
N PHE A 82 7.62 3.75 -4.52
CA PHE A 82 7.52 2.65 -3.58
C PHE A 82 8.68 2.63 -2.57
N VAL A 83 9.93 2.87 -3.00
CA VAL A 83 11.07 2.89 -2.09
C VAL A 83 11.00 4.08 -1.12
N LEU A 84 10.50 5.23 -1.58
CA LEU A 84 10.23 6.39 -0.71
C LEU A 84 9.17 6.06 0.35
N PHE A 85 8.07 5.44 -0.08
CA PHE A 85 7.01 4.95 0.79
C PHE A 85 7.56 3.96 1.85
N TYR A 86 8.31 2.95 1.40
CA TYR A 86 8.87 1.89 2.24
C TYR A 86 9.74 2.47 3.37
N LYS A 87 10.58 3.47 3.07
CA LYS A 87 11.43 4.13 4.05
C LYS A 87 10.66 4.97 5.07
N ARG A 88 9.47 5.44 4.72
CA ARG A 88 8.69 6.33 5.58
C ARG A 88 7.86 5.58 6.60
N VAL A 89 7.37 4.39 6.24
CA VAL A 89 6.27 3.76 6.96
C VAL A 89 6.69 2.61 7.88
N ARG A 90 7.84 1.95 7.67
CA ARG A 90 8.56 1.01 8.58
C ARG A 90 7.73 0.21 9.61
N LYS A 91 6.51 -0.19 9.28
CA LYS A 91 5.55 -0.87 10.16
C LYS A 91 4.88 -2.00 9.37
N PRO A 92 4.62 -3.14 10.02
CA PRO A 92 3.95 -4.25 9.38
C PRO A 92 2.49 -3.92 9.07
N GLY A 93 2.03 -4.40 7.91
CA GLY A 93 0.68 -4.26 7.35
C GLY A 93 0.52 -3.10 6.38
N MET A 94 1.57 -2.31 6.16
CA MET A 94 1.44 -1.06 5.42
C MET A 94 1.56 -1.24 3.92
N ILE A 95 2.31 -2.24 3.45
CA ILE A 95 2.35 -2.59 2.02
C ILE A 95 1.00 -3.20 1.63
N PHE A 96 0.43 -4.03 2.50
CA PHE A 96 -0.93 -4.53 2.31
C PHE A 96 -1.96 -3.39 2.24
N LEU A 97 -1.96 -2.45 3.19
CA LEU A 97 -2.90 -1.32 3.17
C LEU A 97 -2.72 -0.43 1.93
N PHE A 98 -1.47 -0.20 1.53
CA PHE A 98 -1.14 0.52 0.30
C PHE A 98 -1.75 -0.18 -0.92
N SER A 99 -1.59 -1.50 -1.04
CA SER A 99 -2.16 -2.28 -2.12
C SER A 99 -3.69 -2.28 -2.12
N LEU A 100 -4.32 -2.25 -0.94
CA LEU A 100 -5.77 -2.21 -0.82
C LEU A 100 -6.33 -0.90 -1.39
N ILE A 101 -5.67 0.23 -1.08
CA ILE A 101 -6.03 1.53 -1.67
C ILE A 101 -5.86 1.49 -3.18
N LEU A 102 -4.75 0.95 -3.68
CA LEU A 102 -4.52 0.82 -5.12
C LEU A 102 -5.57 -0.07 -5.79
N SER A 103 -5.99 -1.17 -5.17
CA SER A 103 -7.04 -2.04 -5.68
C SER A 103 -8.39 -1.35 -5.75
N ILE A 104 -8.77 -0.58 -4.72
CA ILE A 104 -10.00 0.21 -4.75
C ILE A 104 -9.96 1.20 -5.91
N VAL A 105 -8.85 1.94 -6.05
CA VAL A 105 -8.65 2.87 -7.16
C VAL A 105 -8.68 2.14 -8.50
N PHE A 106 -8.11 0.95 -8.61
CA PHE A 106 -8.11 0.16 -9.84
C PHE A 106 -9.52 -0.25 -10.28
N VAL A 107 -10.38 -0.68 -9.34
CA VAL A 107 -11.79 -0.98 -9.64
C VAL A 107 -12.55 0.28 -10.06
N LEU A 108 -12.30 1.42 -9.41
CA LEU A 108 -12.93 2.69 -9.78
C LEU A 108 -12.61 3.13 -11.22
N HIS A 109 -11.44 2.76 -11.75
CA HIS A 109 -11.07 3.01 -13.14
C HIS A 109 -11.64 1.98 -14.14
N GLY A 110 -12.48 1.05 -13.69
CA GLY A 110 -13.03 -0.03 -14.54
C GLY A 110 -12.08 -1.21 -14.74
N GLY A 111 -11.04 -1.33 -13.90
CA GLY A 111 -10.11 -2.46 -13.93
C GLY A 111 -10.78 -3.79 -13.57
N ALA A 112 -10.21 -4.90 -14.05
CA ALA A 112 -10.74 -6.24 -13.79
C ALA A 112 -10.77 -6.56 -12.28
N LEU A 113 -11.91 -7.04 -11.77
CA LEU A 113 -12.06 -7.44 -10.36
C LEU A 113 -11.00 -8.47 -9.93
N LEU A 114 -10.61 -9.38 -10.82
CA LEU A 114 -9.57 -10.36 -10.52
C LEU A 114 -8.23 -9.68 -10.19
N GLY A 115 -7.84 -8.65 -10.94
CA GLY A 115 -6.63 -7.88 -10.67
C GLY A 115 -6.71 -7.12 -9.34
N ALA A 116 -7.89 -6.58 -9.02
CA ALA A 116 -8.14 -5.89 -7.76
C ALA A 116 -8.04 -6.82 -6.54
N ILE A 117 -8.43 -8.09 -6.66
CA ILE A 117 -8.34 -9.09 -5.59
C ILE A 117 -6.95 -9.74 -5.54
N ALA A 118 -6.32 -9.98 -6.69
CA ALA A 118 -5.00 -10.59 -6.77
C ALA A 118 -3.91 -9.66 -6.22
N THR A 119 -4.04 -8.34 -6.43
CA THR A 119 -3.03 -7.36 -5.99
C THR A 119 -2.81 -7.38 -4.46
N PRO A 120 -3.85 -7.33 -3.59
CA PRO A 120 -3.67 -7.43 -2.14
C PRO A 120 -3.17 -8.80 -1.69
N ILE A 121 -3.51 -9.89 -2.39
CA ILE A 121 -2.99 -11.24 -2.08
C ILE A 121 -1.48 -11.28 -2.31
N VAL A 122 -1.01 -10.77 -3.45
CA VAL A 122 0.43 -10.68 -3.73
C VAL A 122 1.11 -9.74 -2.73
N ALA A 123 0.49 -8.59 -2.41
CA ALA A 123 1.02 -7.66 -1.43
C ALA A 123 1.12 -8.25 -0.01
N PHE A 124 0.23 -9.18 0.34
CA PHE A 124 0.32 -9.93 1.59
C PHE A 124 1.58 -10.80 1.63
N ILE A 125 1.93 -11.46 0.52
CA ILE A 125 3.19 -12.22 0.39
C ILE A 125 4.40 -11.26 0.49
N VAL A 126 4.33 -10.10 -0.16
CA VAL A 126 5.36 -9.06 -0.09
C VAL A 126 5.60 -8.57 1.34
N GLU A 127 4.55 -8.49 2.15
CA GLU A 127 4.62 -8.06 3.56
C GLU A 127 5.50 -9.02 4.39
N PHE A 128 5.45 -10.33 4.14
CA PHE A 128 6.33 -11.29 4.81
C PHE A 128 7.79 -11.06 4.46
N VAL A 129 8.09 -10.80 3.19
CA VAL A 129 9.47 -10.49 2.74
C VAL A 129 9.96 -9.16 3.34
N ALA A 130 9.08 -8.16 3.42
CA ALA A 130 9.41 -6.89 4.06
C ALA A 130 9.68 -7.07 5.57
N ARG A 131 8.88 -7.91 6.23
CA ARG A 131 9.02 -8.26 7.65
C ARG A 131 10.32 -9.02 7.92
N ALA A 132 10.71 -9.95 7.05
CA ALA A 132 11.96 -10.69 7.19
C ALA A 132 13.22 -9.79 7.17
N GLY A 133 13.13 -8.61 6.54
CA GLY A 133 14.20 -7.61 6.52
C GLY A 133 14.02 -6.44 7.50
N ASP A 134 13.13 -6.57 8.49
CA ASP A 134 12.78 -5.56 9.49
C ASP A 134 12.46 -4.17 8.91
N TYR A 135 11.99 -4.11 7.65
CA TYR A 135 11.71 -2.85 6.93
C TYR A 135 12.90 -1.87 6.88
N ARG A 136 14.13 -2.38 7.04
CA ARG A 136 15.34 -1.56 7.24
C ARG A 136 16.39 -1.75 6.16
N THR A 137 16.52 -2.96 5.63
CA THR A 137 17.60 -3.27 4.69
C THR A 137 17.29 -2.78 3.28
N ARG A 138 18.33 -2.45 2.51
CA ARG A 138 18.16 -2.12 1.09
C ARG A 138 17.69 -3.33 0.30
N ALA A 139 18.21 -4.52 0.65
CA ALA A 139 17.82 -5.78 0.02
C ALA A 139 16.33 -6.06 0.20
N SER A 140 15.76 -5.84 1.40
CA SER A 140 14.33 -6.04 1.63
C SER A 140 13.47 -5.04 0.87
N ALA A 141 13.86 -3.77 0.77
CA ALA A 141 13.13 -2.79 -0.03
C ALA A 141 13.11 -3.17 -1.53
N ILE A 142 14.24 -3.60 -2.07
CA ILE A 142 14.35 -4.05 -3.47
C ILE A 142 13.54 -5.32 -3.68
N ALA A 143 13.71 -6.35 -2.85
CA ALA A 143 13.00 -7.62 -2.96
C ALA A 143 11.48 -7.43 -2.83
N SER A 144 11.03 -6.61 -1.89
CA SER A 144 9.61 -6.27 -1.74
C SER A 144 9.07 -5.60 -3.00
N TYR A 145 9.81 -4.66 -3.61
CA TYR A 145 9.34 -4.00 -4.82
C TYR A 145 9.39 -4.92 -6.05
N THR A 146 10.40 -5.77 -6.18
CA THR A 146 10.48 -6.81 -7.22
C THR A 146 9.24 -7.70 -7.22
N LEU A 147 8.85 -8.19 -6.03
CA LEU A 147 7.65 -9.01 -5.88
C LEU A 147 6.37 -8.19 -6.07
N PHE A 148 6.34 -6.95 -5.58
CA PHE A 148 5.21 -6.06 -5.80
C PHE A 148 5.00 -5.75 -7.29
N GLY A 149 6.07 -5.68 -8.10
CA GLY A 149 6.00 -5.52 -9.54
C GLY A 149 5.22 -6.63 -10.25
N LEU A 150 5.11 -7.83 -9.66
CA LEU A 150 4.27 -8.92 -10.19
C LEU A 150 2.77 -8.57 -10.18
N THR A 151 2.35 -7.64 -9.32
CA THR A 151 0.96 -7.14 -9.32
C THR A 151 0.59 -6.51 -10.66
N ALA A 152 1.54 -5.89 -11.37
CA ALA A 152 1.32 -5.33 -12.71
C ALA A 152 0.95 -6.40 -13.75
N PHE A 153 1.30 -7.67 -13.51
CA PHE A 153 0.92 -8.78 -14.37
C PHE A 153 -0.49 -9.33 -14.09
N THR A 154 -1.06 -9.06 -12.91
CA THR A 154 -2.37 -9.63 -12.52
C THR A 154 -3.53 -9.34 -13.48
N PRO A 155 -3.62 -8.18 -14.17
CA PRO A 155 -4.69 -7.96 -15.16
C PRO A 155 -4.62 -8.88 -16.38
N PHE A 156 -3.45 -9.47 -16.66
CA PHE A 156 -3.20 -10.34 -17.81
C PHE A 156 -3.43 -11.83 -17.51
N VAL A 157 -3.49 -12.21 -16.23
CA VAL A 157 -3.72 -13.59 -15.79
C VAL A 157 -5.02 -14.20 -16.36
N PRO A 158 -6.17 -13.50 -16.39
CA PRO A 158 -7.40 -14.04 -16.99
C PRO A 158 -7.24 -14.46 -18.45
N ILE A 159 -6.40 -13.77 -19.22
CA ILE A 159 -6.17 -14.04 -20.64
C ILE A 159 -5.52 -15.42 -20.82
N LEU A 160 -4.60 -15.78 -19.92
CA LEU A 160 -3.94 -17.09 -19.93
C LEU A 160 -4.89 -18.24 -19.52
N LEU A 161 -5.92 -17.94 -18.72
CA LEU A 161 -6.87 -18.93 -18.25
C LEU A 161 -7.99 -19.17 -19.27
N ASN A 162 -8.63 -18.10 -19.72
CA ASN A 162 -9.70 -18.12 -20.72
C ASN A 162 -9.73 -16.79 -21.49
N ALA A 163 -8.94 -16.72 -22.58
CA ALA A 163 -8.92 -15.54 -23.44
C ALA A 163 -10.31 -15.20 -24.01
N ASP A 164 -11.07 -16.21 -24.43
CA ASP A 164 -12.37 -16.02 -25.08
C ASP A 164 -13.38 -15.32 -24.17
N THR A 165 -13.50 -15.76 -22.91
CA THR A 165 -14.41 -15.13 -21.94
C THR A 165 -13.94 -13.75 -21.52
N TYR A 166 -12.62 -13.53 -21.48
CA TYR A 166 -12.04 -12.24 -21.13
C TYR A 166 -12.36 -11.16 -22.17
N PHE A 167 -12.19 -11.46 -23.45
CA PHE A 167 -12.50 -10.51 -24.53
C PHE A 167 -14.01 -10.28 -24.72
N GLN A 168 -14.87 -11.17 -24.22
CA GLN A 168 -16.32 -10.99 -24.20
C GLN A 168 -16.83 -10.09 -23.07
N THR A 169 -15.96 -9.68 -22.13
CA THR A 169 -16.40 -8.79 -21.04
C THR A 169 -16.81 -7.40 -21.57
N PRO A 170 -17.78 -6.72 -20.93
CA PRO A 170 -18.25 -5.41 -21.38
C PRO A 170 -17.14 -4.36 -21.52
N ALA A 171 -16.10 -4.42 -20.67
CA ALA A 171 -14.95 -3.52 -20.72
C ALA A 171 -14.15 -3.67 -22.03
N TRP A 172 -13.97 -4.89 -22.52
CA TRP A 172 -13.28 -5.15 -23.78
C TRP A 172 -14.16 -4.86 -24.99
N GLN A 173 -15.44 -5.20 -24.92
CA GLN A 173 -16.41 -4.89 -25.98
C GLN A 173 -16.55 -3.38 -26.22
N ALA A 174 -16.44 -2.56 -25.16
CA ALA A 174 -16.44 -1.10 -25.27
C ALA A 174 -15.22 -0.53 -26.04
N MET A 175 -14.12 -1.27 -26.15
CA MET A 175 -12.92 -0.85 -26.90
C MET A 175 -13.06 -1.04 -28.41
N GLY A 176 -14.04 -1.84 -28.85
CA GLY A 176 -14.33 -2.11 -30.26
C GLY A 176 -13.60 -3.32 -30.84
N PRO A 177 -14.11 -3.86 -31.96
CA PRO A 177 -13.65 -5.12 -32.53
C PRO A 177 -12.21 -5.07 -33.06
N GLU A 178 -11.77 -3.93 -33.59
CA GLU A 178 -10.40 -3.77 -34.11
C GLU A 178 -9.35 -3.88 -32.98
N PHE A 179 -9.63 -3.28 -31.82
CA PHE A 179 -8.74 -3.34 -30.67
C PHE A 179 -8.66 -4.76 -30.10
N ILE A 180 -9.79 -5.47 -30.04
CA ILE A 180 -9.84 -6.88 -29.61
C ILE A 180 -9.04 -7.77 -30.56
N ALA A 181 -9.21 -7.61 -31.87
CA ALA A 181 -8.45 -8.38 -32.87
C ALA A 181 -6.95 -8.14 -32.75
N ALA A 182 -6.52 -6.89 -32.61
CA ALA A 182 -5.12 -6.55 -32.35
C ALA A 182 -4.62 -7.15 -31.01
N ALA A 183 -5.46 -7.14 -29.97
CA ALA A 183 -5.11 -7.70 -28.67
C ALA A 183 -4.93 -9.21 -28.72
N GLN A 184 -5.79 -9.92 -29.45
CA GLN A 184 -5.68 -11.36 -29.67
C GLN A 184 -4.40 -11.75 -30.43
N GLN A 185 -3.95 -10.91 -31.38
CA GLN A 185 -2.69 -11.13 -32.09
C GLN A 185 -1.46 -10.86 -31.22
N VAL A 186 -1.54 -9.89 -30.31
CA VAL A 186 -0.40 -9.46 -29.47
C VAL A 186 -0.29 -10.30 -28.19
N PHE A 187 -1.41 -10.66 -27.55
CA PHE A 187 -1.44 -11.39 -26.27
C PHE A 187 -1.26 -12.89 -26.47
N THR A 188 -0.19 -13.27 -27.16
CA THR A 188 0.23 -14.66 -27.29
C THR A 188 0.86 -15.14 -25.98
N VAL A 189 0.79 -16.45 -25.72
CA VAL A 189 1.40 -17.07 -24.53
C VAL A 189 2.89 -16.71 -24.39
N PRO A 190 3.75 -16.78 -25.44
CA PRO A 190 5.15 -16.39 -25.33
C PRO A 190 5.35 -14.93 -24.92
N MET A 191 4.51 -14.02 -25.44
CA MET A 191 4.60 -12.60 -25.12
C MET A 191 4.20 -12.32 -23.68
N LEU A 192 3.14 -12.95 -23.19
CA LEU A 192 2.70 -12.84 -21.80
C LEU A 192 3.71 -13.47 -20.83
N LEU A 193 4.35 -14.59 -21.20
CA LEU A 193 5.45 -15.16 -20.41
C LEU A 193 6.67 -14.23 -20.39
N GLY A 194 6.99 -13.60 -21.53
CA GLY A 194 8.02 -12.56 -21.61
C GLY A 194 7.72 -11.39 -20.68
N LEU A 195 6.47 -10.92 -20.64
CA LEU A 195 6.02 -9.88 -19.73
C LEU A 195 6.09 -10.33 -18.27
N ALA A 196 5.69 -11.58 -17.96
CA ALA A 196 5.76 -12.14 -16.61
C ALA A 196 7.19 -12.17 -16.05
N VAL A 197 8.21 -12.33 -16.92
CA VAL A 197 9.63 -12.20 -16.55
C VAL A 197 10.09 -10.73 -16.54
N ALA A 198 9.60 -9.90 -17.48
CA ALA A 198 9.95 -8.49 -17.54
C ALA A 198 9.47 -7.71 -16.31
N CYS A 199 8.30 -8.04 -15.74
CA CYS A 199 7.76 -7.40 -14.54
C CYS A 199 8.72 -7.47 -13.32
N PRO A 200 9.18 -8.65 -12.86
CA PRO A 200 10.12 -8.73 -11.75
C PRO A 200 11.50 -8.15 -12.10
N VAL A 201 11.98 -8.29 -13.34
CA VAL A 201 13.24 -7.63 -13.77
C VAL A 201 13.12 -6.11 -13.67
N SER A 202 12.02 -5.54 -14.15
CA SER A 202 11.72 -4.11 -14.07
C SER A 202 11.51 -3.65 -12.63
N GLY A 203 10.87 -4.47 -11.80
CA GLY A 203 10.73 -4.25 -10.37
C GLY A 203 12.09 -4.20 -9.67
N PHE A 204 12.99 -5.13 -9.99
CA PHE A 204 14.34 -5.12 -9.46
C PHE A 204 15.12 -3.86 -9.86
N LEU A 205 15.07 -3.48 -11.15
CA LEU A 205 15.70 -2.26 -11.66
C LEU A 205 15.08 -1.00 -11.04
N GLY A 206 13.76 -0.93 -10.92
CA GLY A 206 13.04 0.17 -10.27
C GLY A 206 13.36 0.30 -8.78
N GLY A 207 13.51 -0.83 -8.08
CA GLY A 207 13.90 -0.86 -6.66
C GLY A 207 15.34 -0.39 -6.45
N LEU A 208 16.26 -0.80 -7.34
CA LEU A 208 17.63 -0.30 -7.37
C LEU A 208 17.68 1.21 -7.64
N LEU A 209 16.98 1.65 -8.68
CA LEU A 209 16.91 3.07 -9.06
C LEU A 209 16.32 3.91 -7.92
N GLY A 210 15.19 3.49 -7.34
CA GLY A 210 14.58 4.16 -6.20
C GLY A 210 15.52 4.24 -5.00
N THR A 211 16.24 3.16 -4.69
CA THR A 211 17.21 3.17 -3.59
C THR A 211 18.38 4.11 -3.85
N ALA A 212 18.90 4.14 -5.08
CA ALA A 212 20.01 4.99 -5.50
C ALA A 212 19.64 6.48 -5.48
N VAL A 213 18.48 6.84 -6.06
CA VAL A 213 17.96 8.22 -6.08
C VAL A 213 17.80 8.74 -4.65
N VAL A 214 17.15 7.95 -3.79
CA VAL A 214 16.93 8.36 -2.41
C VAL A 214 18.25 8.54 -1.65
N ARG A 215 19.23 7.64 -1.83
CA ARG A 215 20.56 7.78 -1.22
C ARG A 215 21.27 9.05 -1.69
N LYS A 216 21.23 9.35 -2.98
CA LYS A 216 21.86 10.54 -3.57
C LYS A 216 21.28 11.83 -2.99
N HIS A 217 19.97 11.91 -2.79
CA HIS A 217 19.33 13.07 -2.18
C HIS A 217 19.68 13.22 -0.69
N PHE A 218 19.73 12.14 0.09
CA PHE A 218 20.10 12.22 1.51
C PHE A 218 21.58 12.54 1.75
N GLN A 219 22.49 12.01 0.91
CA GLN A 219 23.91 12.37 0.97
C GLN A 219 24.13 13.83 0.60
N ARG A 220 23.40 14.35 -0.40
CA ARG A 220 23.42 15.77 -0.75
C ARG A 220 22.83 16.68 0.33
N ALA A 221 21.96 16.16 1.20
CA ALA A 221 21.37 16.89 2.30
C ALA A 221 22.22 16.87 3.59
N GLY A 222 23.44 16.32 3.56
CA GLY A 222 24.37 16.33 4.70
C GLY A 222 24.01 15.41 5.87
N LEU A 223 23.10 14.44 5.66
CA LEU A 223 22.63 13.50 6.70
C LEU A 223 23.24 12.09 6.54
N ALA A 224 24.51 12.01 6.16
CA ALA A 224 25.25 10.74 6.04
C ALA A 224 26.09 10.46 7.28
#